data_AF-A0ABD2L307-F1
#
_entry.id   AF-A0ABD2L307-F1
#
_cell.length_a   1.000
_cell.length_b   1.000
_cell.length_c   1.000
_cell.angle_alpha   90.00
_cell.angle_beta   90.00
_cell.angle_gamma   90.00
#
_symmetry.space_group_name_H-M   'P 1'
#
loop_
_entity.id
_entity.type
_entity.pdbx_description
1 polymer ?
#
loop_
_entity_poly.entity_id
_entity_poly.type
_entity_poly.pdbx_seq_one_letter_code
_entity_poly.pdbx_strand_id
1 'polypeptide(L)'
;MEKEDKKLMNNKKELLKKEIEKLQMQMDKQLKKILEEKVPAFVLEVNEIAQMIDNEENPLESKFIQQLIDKARPLYVDAGNDHLHLLSKVRILKLDKQIKEDVPLMEVLETIDNKVDSNYDTILNGKTDINKYHKDRTELERNLHRSQANDALVEYDQKFVDTLRTNLEIVRDFGFILLKLTEEKMDILLTSSEKQKAKKNEQLSMYN
;
A
#
# COMPACT_ATOMS: atom_id res chain seq x y z
N MET A 1 -7.09 -46.29 19.72
CA MET A 1 -6.89 -45.89 18.30
C MET A 1 -7.90 -44.84 17.85
N GLU A 2 -9.06 -45.13 17.25
CA GLU A 2 -9.92 -44.06 16.65
C GLU A 2 -10.32 -42.90 17.58
N LYS A 3 -10.57 -43.17 18.88
CA LYS A 3 -10.91 -42.12 19.86
C LYS A 3 -9.71 -41.24 20.24
N GLU A 4 -8.51 -41.81 20.28
CA GLU A 4 -7.28 -41.09 20.60
C GLU A 4 -6.82 -40.24 19.41
N ASP A 5 -6.96 -40.76 18.19
CA ASP A 5 -6.66 -40.02 16.96
C ASP A 5 -7.61 -38.83 16.76
N LYS A 6 -8.92 -39.00 17.05
CA LYS A 6 -9.88 -37.88 17.06
C LYS A 6 -9.55 -36.83 18.12
N LYS A 7 -9.15 -37.25 19.33
CA LYS A 7 -8.77 -36.32 20.40
C LYS A 7 -7.51 -35.53 20.04
N LEU A 8 -6.50 -36.21 19.49
CA LEU A 8 -5.27 -35.59 19.01
C LEU A 8 -5.55 -34.59 17.87
N MET A 9 -6.41 -34.96 16.92
CA MET A 9 -6.82 -34.08 15.82
C MET A 9 -7.58 -32.84 16.32
N ASN A 10 -8.48 -32.99 17.28
CA ASN A 10 -9.20 -31.86 17.88
C ASN A 10 -8.26 -30.91 18.62
N ASN A 11 -7.29 -31.44 19.38
CA ASN A 11 -6.28 -30.62 20.06
C ASN A 11 -5.41 -29.84 19.05
N LYS A 12 -5.00 -30.49 17.95
CA LYS A 12 -4.26 -29.81 16.86
C LYS A 12 -5.07 -28.69 16.22
N LYS A 13 -6.37 -28.91 15.99
CA LYS A 13 -7.28 -27.88 15.45
C LYS A 13 -7.43 -26.68 16.39
N GLU A 14 -7.57 -26.94 17.69
CA GLU A 14 -7.63 -25.89 18.73
C GLU A 14 -6.35 -25.05 18.78
N LEU A 15 -5.19 -25.70 18.74
CA LEU A 15 -3.89 -25.03 18.67
C LEU A 15 -3.78 -24.14 17.42
N LEU A 16 -4.11 -24.68 16.25
CA LEU A 16 -4.11 -23.92 14.99
C LEU A 16 -5.09 -22.73 15.03
N LYS A 17 -6.27 -22.89 15.63
CA LYS A 17 -7.24 -21.79 15.77
C LYS A 17 -6.63 -20.63 16.58
N LYS A 18 -5.99 -20.94 17.71
CA LYS A 18 -5.32 -19.94 18.56
C LYS A 18 -4.16 -19.25 17.86
N GLU A 19 -3.38 -19.99 17.06
CA GLU A 19 -2.29 -19.42 16.27
C GLU A 19 -2.83 -18.48 15.17
N ILE A 20 -3.89 -18.88 14.46
CA ILE A 20 -4.55 -18.04 13.45
C ILE A 20 -5.13 -16.77 14.09
N GLU A 21 -5.82 -16.88 15.22
CA GLU A 21 -6.36 -15.73 15.96
C GLU A 21 -5.25 -14.75 16.36
N LYS A 22 -4.12 -15.27 16.85
CA LYS A 22 -2.95 -14.44 17.18
C LYS A 22 -2.39 -13.72 15.96
N LEU A 23 -2.26 -14.40 14.82
CA LEU A 23 -1.79 -13.80 13.57
C LEU A 23 -2.76 -12.73 13.06
N GLN A 24 -4.07 -12.97 13.14
CA GLN A 24 -5.09 -11.98 12.78
C GLN A 24 -5.00 -10.74 13.67
N MET A 25 -4.85 -10.89 14.98
CA MET A 25 -4.67 -9.76 15.90
C MET A 25 -3.40 -8.96 15.60
N GLN A 26 -2.30 -9.63 15.23
CA GLN A 26 -1.06 -8.97 14.84
C GLN A 26 -1.22 -8.18 13.54
N MET A 27 -1.89 -8.76 12.54
CA MET A 27 -2.21 -8.11 11.28
C MET A 27 -3.11 -6.88 11.51
N ASP A 28 -4.13 -6.97 12.37
CA ASP A 28 -5.01 -5.85 12.70
C ASP A 28 -4.23 -4.72 13.39
N LYS A 29 -3.33 -5.05 14.32
CA LYS A 29 -2.47 -4.07 14.98
C LYS A 29 -1.52 -3.38 13.99
N GLN A 30 -0.93 -4.13 13.06
CA GLN A 30 -0.07 -3.58 12.03
C GLN A 30 -0.86 -2.69 11.07
N LEU A 31 -2.04 -3.13 10.63
CA LEU A 31 -2.88 -2.35 9.74
C LEU A 31 -3.35 -1.05 10.38
N LYS A 32 -3.73 -1.10 11.66
CA LYS A 32 -4.06 0.11 12.44
C LYS A 32 -2.91 1.11 12.42
N LYS A 33 -1.69 0.64 12.72
CA LYS A 33 -0.49 1.48 12.67
C LYS A 33 -0.25 2.08 11.28
N ILE A 34 -0.42 1.28 10.23
CA ILE A 34 -0.27 1.72 8.85
C ILE A 34 -1.26 2.87 8.56
N LEU A 35 -2.54 2.63 8.81
CA LEU A 35 -3.61 3.57 8.45
C LEU A 35 -3.59 4.84 9.31
N GLU A 36 -3.28 4.75 10.60
CA GLU A 36 -3.33 5.89 11.53
C GLU A 36 -2.03 6.70 11.59
N GLU A 37 -0.87 6.07 11.38
CA GLU A 37 0.42 6.74 11.55
C GLU A 37 1.15 6.89 10.22
N LYS A 38 1.31 5.78 9.48
CA LYS A 38 2.17 5.77 8.30
C LYS A 38 1.55 6.44 7.09
N VAL A 39 0.27 6.19 6.79
CA VAL A 39 -0.40 6.78 5.63
C VAL A 39 -0.44 8.32 5.74
N PRO A 40 -0.80 8.94 6.88
CA PRO A 40 -0.70 10.39 7.02
C PRO A 40 0.72 10.92 6.80
N ALA A 41 1.73 10.29 7.41
CA ALA A 41 3.13 10.69 7.25
C ALA A 41 3.58 10.56 5.79
N PHE A 42 3.24 9.46 5.13
CA PHE A 42 3.52 9.22 3.72
C PHE A 42 2.93 10.31 2.82
N VAL A 43 1.67 10.70 3.03
CA VAL A 43 1.02 11.77 2.25
C VAL A 43 1.77 13.09 2.39
N LEU A 44 2.23 13.43 3.61
CA LEU A 44 3.02 14.64 3.85
C LEU A 44 4.38 14.57 3.15
N GLU A 45 5.12 13.48 3.33
CA GLU A 45 6.46 13.31 2.76
C GLU A 45 6.42 13.30 1.22
N VAL A 46 5.43 12.65 0.61
CA VAL A 46 5.23 12.68 -0.85
C VAL A 46 4.92 14.10 -1.33
N ASN A 47 4.07 14.83 -0.61
CA ASN A 47 3.73 16.20 -0.98
C ASN A 47 4.94 17.15 -0.84
N GLU A 48 5.79 16.96 0.16
CA GLU A 48 7.04 17.69 0.31
C GLU A 48 7.98 17.46 -0.88
N ILE A 49 8.14 16.21 -1.34
CA ILE A 49 8.99 15.91 -2.50
C ILE A 49 8.40 16.53 -3.78
N ALA A 50 7.08 16.45 -3.97
CA ALA A 50 6.43 17.10 -5.11
C ALA A 50 6.67 18.62 -5.10
N GLN A 51 6.53 19.27 -3.94
CA GLN A 51 6.84 20.69 -3.78
C GLN A 51 8.32 21.02 -4.00
N MET A 52 9.25 20.13 -3.65
CA MET A 52 10.66 20.33 -3.97
C MET A 52 10.88 20.40 -5.47
N ILE A 53 10.23 19.54 -6.26
CA ILE A 53 10.31 19.56 -7.73
C ILE A 53 9.77 20.88 -8.28
N ASP A 54 8.64 21.34 -7.74
CA ASP A 54 7.94 22.54 -8.24
C ASP A 54 8.69 23.85 -7.98
N ASN A 55 9.43 23.89 -6.88
CA ASN A 55 10.14 25.08 -6.43
C ASN A 55 11.61 25.12 -6.86
N GLU A 56 12.12 24.05 -7.47
CA GLU A 56 13.51 23.99 -7.91
C GLU A 56 13.69 24.75 -9.24
N GLU A 57 14.63 25.68 -9.28
CA GLU A 57 14.93 26.47 -10.48
C GLU A 57 15.65 25.63 -11.53
N ASN A 58 16.46 24.64 -11.10
CA ASN A 58 17.21 23.74 -11.98
C ASN A 58 16.94 22.26 -11.64
N PRO A 59 15.73 21.73 -11.94
CA PRO A 59 15.33 20.39 -11.51
C PRO A 59 16.09 19.25 -12.20
N LEU A 60 16.93 19.58 -13.19
CA LEU A 60 17.76 18.63 -13.92
C LEU A 60 19.21 18.58 -13.41
N GLU A 61 19.56 19.36 -12.38
CA GLU A 61 20.88 19.24 -11.76
C GLU A 61 21.04 17.85 -11.14
N SER A 62 22.14 17.15 -11.45
CA SER A 62 22.35 15.77 -11.01
C SER A 62 22.29 15.59 -9.49
N LYS A 63 22.70 16.61 -8.71
CA LYS A 63 22.58 16.60 -7.25
C LYS A 63 21.13 16.65 -6.79
N PHE A 64 20.30 17.44 -7.46
CA PHE A 64 18.88 17.54 -7.14
C PHE A 64 18.17 16.22 -7.48
N ILE A 65 18.43 15.64 -8.65
CA ILE A 65 17.86 14.34 -9.02
C ILE A 65 18.29 13.25 -8.01
N GLN A 66 19.55 13.26 -7.57
CA GLN A 66 20.02 12.35 -6.52
C GLN A 66 19.23 12.54 -5.21
N GLN A 67 19.00 13.78 -4.81
CA GLN A 67 18.21 14.11 -3.62
C GLN A 67 16.76 13.63 -3.74
N LEU A 68 16.13 13.79 -4.90
CA LEU A 68 14.79 13.25 -5.18
C LEU A 68 14.77 11.73 -5.03
N ILE A 69 15.74 11.04 -5.61
CA ILE A 69 15.89 9.59 -5.53
C ILE A 69 16.05 9.13 -4.10
N ASP A 70 16.92 9.78 -3.32
CA ASP A 70 17.22 9.36 -1.95
C ASP A 70 16.05 9.60 -0.99
N LYS A 71 15.23 10.64 -1.24
CA LYS A 71 13.99 10.89 -0.50
C LYS A 71 12.85 9.95 -0.94
N ALA A 72 12.66 9.75 -2.24
CA ALA A 72 11.55 8.98 -2.77
C ALA A 72 11.74 7.46 -2.60
N ARG A 73 12.96 6.94 -2.73
CA ARG A 73 13.24 5.50 -2.65
C ARG A 73 12.67 4.83 -1.39
N PRO A 74 12.95 5.29 -0.15
CA PRO A 74 12.39 4.65 1.05
C PRO A 74 10.86 4.69 1.08
N LEU A 75 10.24 5.78 0.61
CA LEU A 75 8.79 5.91 0.55
C LEU A 75 8.14 4.83 -0.30
N TYR A 76 8.66 4.60 -1.52
CA TYR A 76 8.13 3.56 -2.40
C TYR A 76 8.34 2.14 -1.86
N VAL A 77 9.43 1.90 -1.11
CA VAL A 77 9.66 0.60 -0.47
C VAL A 77 8.65 0.35 0.64
N ASP A 78 8.48 1.32 1.53
CA ASP A 78 7.58 1.20 2.68
C ASP A 78 6.12 1.16 2.24
N ALA A 79 5.72 2.05 1.31
CA ALA A 79 4.37 2.07 0.76
C ALA A 79 4.02 0.74 0.08
N GLY A 80 4.94 0.13 -0.66
CA GLY A 80 4.72 -1.17 -1.29
C GLY A 80 4.47 -2.29 -0.27
N ASN A 81 5.19 -2.30 0.85
CA ASN A 81 4.96 -3.26 1.93
C ASN A 81 3.60 -3.03 2.61
N ASP A 82 3.28 -1.77 2.90
CA ASP A 82 2.04 -1.39 3.58
C ASP A 82 0.80 -1.69 2.71
N HIS A 83 0.90 -1.53 1.38
CA HIS A 83 -0.12 -1.94 0.42
C HIS A 83 -0.41 -3.43 0.48
N LEU A 84 0.62 -4.27 0.54
CA LEU A 84 0.45 -5.72 0.64
C LEU A 84 -0.27 -6.13 1.92
N HIS A 85 -0.06 -5.42 3.03
CA HIS A 85 -0.80 -5.67 4.27
C HIS A 85 -2.28 -5.35 4.11
N LEU A 86 -2.60 -4.19 3.53
CA LEU A 86 -3.98 -3.78 3.29
C LEU A 86 -4.70 -4.73 2.32
N LEU A 87 -4.05 -5.08 1.20
CA LEU A 87 -4.58 -6.03 0.21
C LEU A 87 -4.83 -7.41 0.83
N SER A 88 -3.89 -7.90 1.64
CA SER A 88 -4.05 -9.17 2.35
C SER A 88 -5.24 -9.15 3.30
N LYS A 89 -5.42 -8.06 4.07
CA LYS A 89 -6.55 -7.93 4.99
C LYS A 89 -7.88 -7.91 4.23
N VAL A 90 -7.99 -7.11 3.17
CA VAL A 90 -9.21 -7.00 2.36
C VAL A 90 -9.58 -8.36 1.77
N ARG A 91 -8.60 -9.08 1.20
CA ARG A 91 -8.84 -10.42 0.66
C ARG A 91 -9.28 -11.43 1.71
N ILE A 92 -8.70 -11.39 2.92
CA ILE A 92 -9.15 -12.23 4.04
C ILE A 92 -10.60 -11.93 4.41
N LEU A 93 -10.97 -10.64 4.52
CA LEU A 93 -12.35 -10.23 4.82
C LEU A 93 -13.33 -10.69 3.73
N LYS A 94 -12.95 -10.55 2.45
CA LYS A 94 -13.75 -11.01 1.30
C LYS A 94 -13.98 -12.52 1.28
N LEU A 95 -13.14 -13.32 1.95
CA LEU A 95 -13.31 -14.77 2.04
C LEU A 95 -14.25 -15.20 3.17
N ASP A 96 -14.57 -14.31 4.11
CA ASP A 96 -15.49 -14.60 5.19
C ASP A 96 -16.91 -14.81 4.65
N LYS A 97 -17.53 -15.94 5.02
CA LYS A 97 -18.85 -16.33 4.51
C LYS A 97 -19.95 -15.33 4.88
N GLN A 98 -19.87 -14.74 6.08
CA GLN A 98 -20.90 -13.81 6.56
C GLN A 98 -20.76 -12.45 5.88
N ILE A 99 -19.52 -12.03 5.62
CA ILE A 99 -19.23 -10.80 4.86
C ILE A 99 -19.73 -10.95 3.42
N LYS A 100 -19.53 -12.12 2.79
CA LYS A 100 -20.03 -12.39 1.43
C LYS A 100 -21.55 -12.26 1.30
N GLU A 101 -22.29 -12.53 2.37
CA GLU A 101 -23.75 -12.41 2.41
C GLU A 101 -24.19 -10.96 2.67
N ASP A 102 -23.29 -10.08 3.11
CA ASP A 102 -23.53 -8.67 3.37
C ASP A 102 -23.14 -7.84 2.12
N VAL A 103 -24.10 -7.70 1.19
CA VAL A 103 -23.88 -7.04 -0.11
C VAL A 103 -23.26 -5.63 0.03
N PRO A 104 -23.77 -4.71 0.89
CA PRO A 104 -23.16 -3.40 1.06
C PRO A 104 -21.71 -3.46 1.56
N LEU A 105 -21.40 -4.38 2.46
CA LEU A 105 -20.05 -4.56 2.97
C LEU A 105 -19.10 -5.11 1.91
N MET A 106 -19.59 -6.06 1.12
CA MET A 106 -18.85 -6.66 0.02
C MET A 106 -18.51 -5.62 -1.07
N GLU A 107 -19.44 -4.74 -1.43
CA GLU A 107 -19.23 -3.64 -2.38
C GLU A 107 -18.14 -2.66 -1.89
N VAL A 108 -18.15 -2.35 -0.59
CA VAL A 108 -17.09 -1.53 0.03
C VAL A 108 -15.74 -2.24 -0.11
N LEU A 109 -15.66 -3.53 0.23
CA LEU A 109 -14.41 -4.29 0.14
C LEU A 109 -13.91 -4.44 -1.30
N GLU A 110 -14.81 -4.59 -2.29
CA GLU A 110 -14.43 -4.61 -3.70
C GLU A 110 -13.90 -3.25 -4.16
N THR A 111 -14.54 -2.16 -3.72
CA THR A 111 -14.04 -0.81 -4.02
C THR A 111 -12.64 -0.61 -3.44
N ILE A 112 -12.39 -1.06 -2.22
CA ILE A 112 -11.06 -0.97 -1.59
C ILE A 112 -10.07 -1.85 -2.35
N ASP A 113 -10.40 -3.11 -2.62
CA ASP A 113 -9.55 -4.07 -3.33
C ASP A 113 -9.11 -3.51 -4.69
N ASN A 114 -10.06 -3.04 -5.51
CA ASN A 114 -9.78 -2.48 -6.82
C ASN A 114 -8.88 -1.23 -6.75
N LYS A 115 -9.11 -0.35 -5.76
CA LYS A 115 -8.29 0.85 -5.58
C LYS A 115 -6.88 0.53 -5.10
N VAL A 116 -6.74 -0.40 -4.16
CA VAL A 116 -5.43 -0.83 -3.63
C VAL A 116 -4.63 -1.55 -4.72
N ASP A 117 -5.28 -2.45 -5.46
CA ASP A 117 -4.64 -3.23 -6.53
C ASP A 117 -4.18 -2.33 -7.69
N SER A 118 -5.03 -1.42 -8.16
CA SER A 118 -4.67 -0.48 -9.24
C SER A 118 -3.53 0.49 -8.89
N ASN A 119 -3.39 0.89 -7.61
CA ASN A 119 -2.32 1.77 -7.18
C ASN A 119 -1.01 1.03 -6.84
N TYR A 120 -1.10 -0.27 -6.59
CA TYR A 120 0.08 -1.08 -6.29
C TYR A 120 1.05 -1.13 -7.48
N ASP A 121 0.54 -1.23 -8.70
CA ASP A 121 1.34 -1.20 -9.92
C ASP A 121 2.09 0.14 -10.08
N THR A 122 1.45 1.27 -9.77
CA THR A 122 2.10 2.59 -9.77
C THR A 122 3.26 2.65 -8.79
N ILE A 123 3.10 2.10 -7.59
CA ILE A 123 4.17 2.05 -6.58
C ILE A 123 5.32 1.14 -7.03
N LEU A 124 5.01 -0.02 -7.61
CA LEU A 124 6.04 -0.93 -8.12
C LEU A 124 6.80 -0.32 -9.30
N ASN A 125 6.11 0.36 -10.20
CA ASN A 125 6.71 1.04 -11.33
C ASN A 125 7.60 2.19 -10.86
N GLY A 126 7.10 3.08 -9.98
CA GLY A 126 7.91 4.16 -9.40
C GLY A 126 9.14 3.65 -8.66
N LYS A 127 9.01 2.57 -7.87
CA LYS A 127 10.15 1.90 -7.24
C LYS A 127 11.15 1.38 -8.28
N THR A 128 10.66 0.80 -9.36
CA THR A 128 11.49 0.24 -10.43
C THR A 128 12.26 1.34 -11.15
N ASP A 129 11.60 2.43 -11.50
CA ASP A 129 12.17 3.58 -12.21
C ASP A 129 13.26 4.25 -11.37
N ILE A 130 12.99 4.51 -10.09
CA ILE A 130 13.96 5.08 -9.14
C ILE A 130 15.22 4.19 -9.01
N ASN A 131 15.04 2.87 -8.96
CA ASN A 131 16.17 1.95 -8.78
C ASN A 131 16.98 1.75 -10.06
N LYS A 132 16.37 1.94 -11.24
CA LYS A 132 17.03 1.78 -12.53
C LYS A 132 17.67 3.06 -13.05
N TYR A 133 17.21 4.24 -12.62
CA TYR A 133 17.65 5.54 -13.13
C TYR A 133 19.16 5.64 -13.38
N HIS A 134 20.01 5.44 -12.36
CA HIS A 134 21.46 5.60 -12.53
C HIS A 134 22.06 4.61 -13.52
N LYS A 135 21.57 3.37 -13.51
CA LYS A 135 22.04 2.32 -14.42
C LYS A 135 21.69 2.69 -15.86
N ASP A 136 20.41 3.00 -16.10
CA ASP A 136 19.86 3.27 -17.42
C ASP A 136 20.44 4.58 -17.99
N ARG A 137 20.60 5.61 -17.16
CA ARG A 137 21.26 6.87 -17.54
C ARG A 137 22.74 6.67 -17.92
N THR A 138 23.47 5.87 -17.13
CA THR A 138 24.88 5.56 -17.43
C THR A 138 25.01 4.75 -18.73
N GLU A 139 24.09 3.82 -18.96
CA GLU A 139 24.04 3.04 -20.20
C GLU A 139 23.73 3.93 -21.41
N LEU A 140 22.79 4.86 -21.27
CA LEU A 140 22.49 5.87 -22.29
C LEU A 140 23.73 6.73 -22.60
N GLU A 141 24.41 7.25 -21.57
CA GLU A 141 25.63 8.05 -21.73
C GLU A 141 26.73 7.31 -22.50
N ARG A 142 26.91 6.01 -22.26
CA ARG A 142 27.91 5.18 -22.96
C ARG A 142 27.57 4.94 -24.44
N ASN A 143 26.28 4.91 -24.77
CA ASN A 143 25.79 4.59 -26.11
C ASN A 143 25.67 5.82 -27.02
N LEU A 144 25.76 7.04 -26.46
CA LEU A 144 25.63 8.28 -27.23
C LEU A 144 26.97 8.72 -27.84
N HIS A 145 26.94 9.12 -29.11
CA HIS A 145 28.06 9.82 -29.75
C HIS A 145 28.17 11.25 -29.21
N ARG A 146 29.40 11.79 -29.09
CA ARG A 146 29.69 13.10 -28.45
C ARG A 146 28.82 14.28 -28.90
N SER A 147 28.32 14.27 -30.14
CA SER A 147 27.50 15.36 -30.70
C SER A 147 25.99 15.26 -30.38
N GLN A 148 25.51 14.14 -29.84
CA GLN A 148 24.09 13.91 -29.48
C GLN A 148 23.91 13.65 -27.98
N ALA A 149 25.01 13.59 -27.23
CA ALA A 149 25.02 13.12 -25.85
C ALA A 149 24.26 14.03 -24.88
N ASN A 150 24.37 15.34 -25.03
CA ASN A 150 23.79 16.27 -24.06
C ASN A 150 22.26 16.33 -24.13
N ASP A 151 21.68 16.44 -25.33
CA ASP A 151 20.22 16.59 -25.48
C ASP A 151 19.47 15.33 -25.04
N ALA A 152 19.97 14.15 -25.40
CA ALA A 152 19.36 12.88 -25.02
C ALA A 152 19.44 12.60 -23.51
N LEU A 153 20.53 13.01 -22.84
CA LEU A 153 20.63 12.91 -21.38
C LEU A 153 19.70 13.89 -20.67
N VAL A 154 19.59 15.12 -21.18
CA VAL A 154 18.64 16.12 -20.66
C VAL A 154 17.20 15.64 -20.81
N GLU A 155 16.83 15.09 -21.97
CA GLU A 155 15.50 14.53 -22.20
C GLU A 155 15.21 13.34 -21.26
N TYR A 156 16.20 12.47 -21.05
CA TYR A 156 16.07 11.35 -20.12
C TYR A 156 15.86 11.82 -18.68
N ASP A 157 16.66 12.78 -18.22
CA ASP A 157 16.59 13.35 -16.88
C ASP A 157 15.24 14.07 -16.66
N GLN A 158 14.78 14.84 -17.67
CA GLN A 158 13.48 15.50 -17.64
C GLN A 158 12.33 14.50 -17.55
N LYS A 159 12.35 13.47 -18.41
CA LYS A 159 11.33 12.41 -18.41
C LYS A 159 11.27 11.69 -17.05
N PHE A 160 12.43 11.44 -16.44
CA PHE A 160 12.48 10.84 -15.10
C PHE A 160 11.81 11.75 -14.06
N VAL A 161 12.15 13.04 -14.02
CA VAL A 161 11.58 14.00 -13.08
C VAL A 161 10.06 14.14 -13.27
N ASP A 162 9.59 14.26 -14.51
CA ASP A 162 8.15 14.38 -14.82
C ASP A 162 7.36 13.12 -14.44
N THR A 163 7.95 11.94 -14.71
CA THR A 163 7.35 10.65 -14.33
C THR A 163 7.29 10.52 -12.81
N LEU A 164 8.38 10.87 -12.12
CA LEU A 164 8.43 10.84 -10.66
C LEU A 164 7.38 11.77 -10.05
N ARG A 165 7.28 13.02 -10.54
CA ARG A 165 6.26 13.99 -10.11
C ARG A 165 4.85 13.43 -10.28
N THR A 166 4.54 12.91 -11.46
CA THR A 166 3.22 12.32 -11.77
C THR A 166 2.91 11.17 -10.83
N ASN A 167 3.88 10.27 -10.60
CA ASN A 167 3.68 9.15 -9.70
C ASN A 167 3.50 9.60 -8.25
N LEU A 168 4.23 10.62 -7.79
CA LEU A 168 4.06 11.23 -6.46
C LEU A 168 2.64 11.78 -6.27
N GLU A 169 2.09 12.48 -7.27
CA GLU A 169 0.71 12.96 -7.23
C GLU A 169 -0.30 11.80 -7.13
N ILE A 170 -0.14 10.75 -7.95
CA ILE A 170 -1.02 9.57 -7.92
C ILE A 170 -0.99 8.89 -6.54
N VAL A 171 0.20 8.63 -6.00
CA VAL A 171 0.31 7.94 -4.70
C VAL A 171 -0.15 8.81 -3.53
N ARG A 172 0.01 10.13 -3.62
CA ARG A 172 -0.55 11.08 -2.63
C ARG A 172 -2.08 11.01 -2.64
N ASP A 173 -2.68 11.10 -3.81
CA ASP A 173 -4.13 11.08 -3.98
C ASP A 173 -4.72 9.74 -3.50
N PHE A 174 -4.00 8.65 -3.75
CA PHE A 174 -4.31 7.36 -3.16
C PHE A 174 -4.21 7.35 -1.63
N GLY A 175 -3.18 7.98 -1.06
CA GLY A 175 -3.06 8.16 0.39
C GLY A 175 -4.29 8.88 0.98
N PHE A 176 -4.77 9.95 0.33
CA PHE A 176 -6.02 10.62 0.75
C PHE A 176 -7.24 9.71 0.66
N ILE A 177 -7.33 8.88 -0.38
CA ILE A 177 -8.38 7.87 -0.49
C ILE A 177 -8.32 6.89 0.68
N LEU A 178 -7.13 6.41 1.05
CA LEU A 178 -6.97 5.51 2.19
C LEU A 178 -7.35 6.18 3.51
N LEU A 179 -7.00 7.44 3.71
CA LEU A 179 -7.40 8.19 4.90
C LEU A 179 -8.92 8.32 5.00
N LYS A 180 -9.57 8.69 3.89
CA LYS A 180 -11.05 8.76 3.84
C LYS A 180 -11.71 7.41 4.10
N LEU A 181 -11.19 6.35 3.49
CA LEU A 181 -11.67 4.99 3.73
C LEU A 181 -11.48 4.56 5.19
N THR A 182 -10.38 4.98 5.81
CA THR A 182 -10.11 4.75 7.23
C THR A 182 -11.16 5.47 8.07
N GLU A 183 -11.39 6.76 7.87
CA GLU A 183 -12.42 7.51 8.60
C GLU A 183 -13.81 6.87 8.50
N GLU A 184 -14.20 6.39 7.32
CA GLU A 184 -15.54 5.86 7.07
C GLU A 184 -15.70 4.38 7.47
N LYS A 185 -14.63 3.58 7.39
CA LYS A 185 -14.69 2.10 7.40
C LYS A 185 -13.60 1.43 8.27
N MET A 186 -12.90 2.15 9.14
CA MET A 186 -11.85 1.58 10.02
C MET A 186 -12.34 0.37 10.82
N ASP A 187 -13.56 0.45 11.38
CA ASP A 187 -14.16 -0.64 12.14
C ASP A 187 -14.31 -1.92 11.30
N ILE A 188 -14.57 -1.79 10.00
CA ILE A 188 -14.65 -2.94 9.09
C ILE A 188 -13.24 -3.54 8.87
N LEU A 189 -12.24 -2.68 8.69
CA LEU A 189 -10.87 -3.10 8.40
C LEU A 189 -10.13 -3.67 9.61
N LEU A 190 -10.43 -3.23 10.84
CA LEU A 190 -9.68 -3.63 12.03
C LEU A 190 -10.37 -4.67 12.91
N THR A 191 -11.63 -5.00 12.63
CA THR A 191 -12.36 -5.95 13.45
C THR A 191 -12.20 -7.36 12.88
N SER A 192 -11.69 -8.29 13.69
CA SER A 192 -11.75 -9.72 13.36
C SER A 192 -13.21 -10.11 13.11
N SER A 193 -13.48 -11.03 12.16
CA SER A 193 -14.86 -11.34 11.77
C SER A 193 -15.72 -11.82 12.96
N GLU A 194 -15.11 -12.42 13.98
CA GLU A 194 -15.78 -12.80 15.24
C GLU A 194 -16.23 -11.61 16.13
N LYS A 195 -15.63 -10.42 16.02
CA LYS A 195 -16.07 -9.21 16.74
C LYS A 195 -17.09 -8.40 15.94
N GLN A 196 -17.03 -8.45 14.61
CA GLN A 196 -18.12 -7.93 13.76
C GLN A 196 -19.42 -8.71 14.03
N LYS A 197 -19.32 -10.03 14.24
CA LYS A 197 -20.38 -10.93 14.73
C LYS A 197 -21.04 -10.45 16.03
N ALA A 198 -20.29 -9.92 17.00
CA ALA A 198 -20.86 -9.47 18.28
C ALA A 198 -21.60 -8.12 18.16
N LYS A 199 -21.00 -7.14 17.48
CA LYS A 199 -21.61 -5.80 17.27
C LYS A 199 -22.92 -5.89 16.46
N LYS A 200 -23.00 -6.73 15.42
CA LYS A 200 -24.20 -6.88 14.59
C LYS A 200 -25.35 -7.57 15.34
N ASN A 201 -25.05 -8.57 16.17
CA ASN A 201 -26.05 -9.24 16.99
C ASN A 201 -26.60 -8.32 18.11
N GLU A 202 -25.76 -7.48 18.71
CA GLU A 202 -26.22 -6.46 19.66
C GLU A 202 -27.08 -5.38 19.00
N GLN A 203 -26.76 -4.95 17.77
CA GLN A 203 -27.58 -3.99 17.03
C GLN A 203 -28.94 -4.58 16.63
N LEU A 204 -28.99 -5.84 16.19
CA LEU A 204 -30.26 -6.53 15.87
C LEU A 204 -31.11 -6.86 17.10
N SER A 205 -30.52 -6.98 18.29
CA SER A 205 -31.28 -7.20 19.54
C SER A 205 -31.83 -5.91 20.17
N MET A 206 -31.45 -4.72 19.66
CA MET A 206 -32.07 -3.45 20.07
C MET A 206 -33.35 -3.13 19.30
N TYR A 207 -33.63 -3.88 18.22
CA TYR A 207 -34.82 -3.72 17.36
C TYR A 207 -35.79 -4.91 17.43
N ASN A 208 -35.54 -5.88 18.32
CA ASN A 208 -36.46 -6.97 18.68
C ASN A 208 -36.76 -6.91 20.18
#